data_AF-L0DI49-F1
#
_entry.id   AF-L0DI49-F1
#
_cell.length_a   1.000
_cell.length_b   1.000
_cell.length_c   1.000
_cell.angle_alpha   90.00
_cell.angle_beta   90.00
_cell.angle_gamma   90.00
#
_symmetry.space_group_name_H-M   'P 1'
#
loop_
_entity.id
_entity.type
_entity.pdbx_description
1 polymer ?
#
loop_
_entity_poly.entity_id
_entity_poly.type
_entity_poly.pdbx_seq_one_letter_code
_entity_poly.pdbx_strand_id
1 'polypeptide(L)'
;MIVGGVGVPANARFQVVSEHDADNFLFEAGYLGIDRGDDLVIVQITWNEGRSAGQKKKLFKAITEGLGKAPGIRPEDVFINLVDVRFENWSVGISEALYAS
;
A
#
# COMPACT_ATOMS: atom_id res chain seq x y z
N MET A 1 -0.90 10.35 1.67
CA MET A 1 -2.08 9.66 1.07
C MET A 1 -1.91 9.61 -0.45
N ILE A 2 -2.07 8.43 -1.04
CA ILE A 2 -1.65 8.07 -2.42
C ILE A 2 -2.42 8.87 -3.47
N VAL A 3 -1.87 10.00 -3.94
CA VAL A 3 -2.50 10.77 -5.05
C VAL A 3 -1.46 11.24 -6.09
N GLY A 4 -0.17 10.95 -5.92
CA GLY A 4 0.86 11.40 -6.86
C GLY A 4 1.72 10.26 -7.41
N GLY A 5 1.75 10.06 -8.72
CA GLY A 5 2.88 9.41 -9.39
C GLY A 5 2.64 8.05 -10.07
N VAL A 6 1.45 7.46 -10.00
CA VAL A 6 1.15 6.14 -10.61
C VAL A 6 -0.02 6.11 -11.59
N GLY A 7 -0.57 7.27 -11.98
CA GLY A 7 -1.61 7.34 -13.02
C GLY A 7 -3.00 6.84 -12.57
N VAL A 8 -3.29 6.93 -11.27
CA VAL A 8 -4.60 6.60 -10.68
C VAL A 8 -5.41 7.89 -10.50
N PRO A 9 -6.70 7.93 -10.87
CA PRO A 9 -7.56 9.09 -10.64
C PRO A 9 -7.60 9.51 -9.17
N ALA A 10 -7.66 10.81 -8.89
CA ALA A 10 -7.63 11.33 -7.52
C ALA A 10 -8.81 10.87 -6.65
N ASN A 11 -9.94 10.53 -7.27
CA ASN A 11 -11.14 10.02 -6.61
C ASN A 11 -11.18 8.48 -6.48
N ALA A 12 -10.23 7.75 -7.05
CA ALA A 12 -10.14 6.29 -6.91
C ALA A 12 -9.50 5.92 -5.56
N ARG A 13 -10.26 6.12 -4.48
CA ARG A 13 -9.78 5.98 -3.10
C ARG A 13 -10.62 4.97 -2.32
N PHE A 14 -10.09 3.75 -2.22
CA PHE A 14 -10.63 2.66 -1.41
C PHE A 14 -9.57 2.26 -0.38
N GLN A 15 -9.87 2.44 0.91
CA GLN A 15 -8.92 2.23 1.99
C GLN A 15 -9.63 1.60 3.18
N VAL A 16 -9.00 0.61 3.78
CA VAL A 16 -9.38 0.04 5.08
C VAL A 16 -8.19 0.25 6.00
N VAL A 17 -8.47 0.69 7.23
CA VAL A 17 -7.47 0.83 8.29
C VAL A 17 -7.88 -0.11 9.40
N SER A 18 -6.96 -0.98 9.79
CA SER A 18 -7.12 -1.91 10.91
C SER A 18 -6.00 -1.64 11.90
N GLU A 19 -6.37 -1.44 13.16
CA GLU A 19 -5.44 -1.28 14.27
C GLU A 19 -5.34 -2.59 15.04
N HIS A 20 -4.16 -2.86 15.59
CA HIS A 20 -3.88 -4.09 16.32
C HIS A 20 -3.14 -3.73 17.62
N ASP A 21 -3.55 -4.36 18.72
CA ASP A 21 -2.77 -4.31 19.97
C ASP A 21 -1.45 -5.07 19.81
N ALA A 22 -0.44 -4.73 20.60
CA ALA A 22 0.90 -5.32 20.52
C ALA A 22 0.89 -6.86 20.58
N ASP A 23 0.01 -7.45 21.41
CA ASP A 23 -0.13 -8.91 21.54
C ASP A 23 -0.62 -9.60 20.25
N ASN A 24 -1.24 -8.85 19.34
CA ASN A 24 -1.82 -9.33 18.09
C ASN A 24 -1.09 -8.82 16.84
N PHE A 25 0.06 -8.14 17.01
CA PHE A 25 0.82 -7.55 15.91
C PHE A 25 2.29 -7.96 15.97
N LEU A 26 2.55 -9.22 15.59
CA LEU A 26 3.86 -9.83 15.66
C LEU A 26 4.63 -9.62 14.34
N PHE A 27 5.87 -9.12 14.44
CA PHE A 27 6.79 -8.98 13.32
C PHE A 27 8.24 -9.20 13.78
N GLU A 28 9.12 -9.59 12.84
CA GLU A 28 10.55 -9.74 13.13
C GLU A 28 11.26 -8.40 12.93
N ALA A 29 11.66 -7.78 14.05
CA ALA A 29 12.21 -6.44 14.08
C ALA A 29 13.51 -6.31 13.29
N GLY A 30 14.34 -7.37 13.20
CA GLY A 30 15.66 -7.35 12.56
C GLY A 30 15.74 -8.01 11.18
N TYR A 31 14.61 -8.44 10.60
CA TYR A 31 14.63 -9.18 9.32
C TYR A 31 15.19 -8.32 8.18
N LEU A 32 16.16 -8.87 7.44
CA LEU A 32 16.98 -8.21 6.41
C LEU A 32 17.85 -7.05 6.93
N GLY A 33 18.14 -7.01 8.24
CA GLY A 33 18.99 -5.98 8.84
C GLY A 33 18.33 -4.60 8.91
N ILE A 34 17.02 -4.53 8.77
CA ILE A 34 16.21 -3.33 9.00
C ILE A 34 15.82 -3.33 10.47
N ASP A 35 15.87 -2.17 11.15
CA ASP A 35 15.53 -2.02 12.57
C ASP A 35 14.09 -1.47 12.73
N ARG A 36 13.11 -2.36 12.79
CA ARG A 36 11.69 -1.99 12.94
C ARG A 36 11.32 -1.81 14.41
N GLY A 37 10.53 -0.78 14.68
CA GLY A 37 9.92 -0.49 15.97
C GLY A 37 8.43 -0.83 15.99
N ASP A 38 7.82 -0.61 17.15
CA ASP A 38 6.43 -0.99 17.45
C ASP A 38 5.39 -0.21 16.63
N ASP A 39 5.79 0.90 15.98
CA ASP A 39 4.94 1.74 15.11
C ASP A 39 4.88 1.24 13.65
N LEU A 40 5.23 -0.03 13.39
CA LEU A 40 5.24 -0.62 12.05
C LEU A 40 3.87 -0.45 11.33
N VAL A 41 3.89 0.17 10.16
CA VAL A 41 2.74 0.27 9.27
C VAL A 41 2.92 -0.67 8.09
N ILE A 42 2.00 -1.63 7.94
CA ILE A 42 1.92 -2.52 6.79
C ILE A 42 0.89 -1.97 5.79
N VAL A 43 1.36 -1.61 4.59
CA VAL A 43 0.53 -1.12 3.49
C VAL A 43 0.41 -2.21 2.42
N GLN A 44 -0.74 -2.88 2.38
CA GLN A 44 -1.09 -3.78 1.29
C GLN A 44 -1.93 -3.10 0.24
N ILE A 45 -1.48 -3.16 -1.01
CA ILE A 45 -2.19 -2.56 -2.14
C ILE A 45 -2.56 -3.67 -3.13
N THR A 46 -3.86 -3.89 -3.29
CA THR A 46 -4.41 -4.67 -4.40
C THR A 46 -4.70 -3.72 -5.55
N TRP A 47 -4.19 -4.01 -6.73
CA TRP A 47 -4.34 -3.13 -7.90
C TRP A 47 -4.26 -3.89 -9.23
N ASN A 48 -4.65 -3.24 -10.31
CA ASN A 48 -4.52 -3.82 -11.65
C ASN A 48 -3.05 -4.05 -12.01
N GLU A 49 -2.81 -5.18 -12.66
CA GLU A 49 -1.54 -5.51 -13.28
C GLU A 49 -1.07 -4.48 -14.33
N GLY A 50 0.17 -4.62 -14.79
CA GLY A 50 0.74 -3.80 -15.86
C GLY A 50 1.51 -2.57 -15.39
N ARG A 51 1.76 -2.41 -14.09
CA ARG A 51 2.63 -1.32 -13.59
C ARG A 51 4.09 -1.73 -13.71
N SER A 52 4.89 -0.88 -14.35
CA SER A 52 6.32 -1.10 -14.50
C SER A 52 7.04 -1.06 -13.14
N ALA A 53 8.21 -1.70 -13.05
CA ALA A 53 9.05 -1.64 -11.86
C ALA A 53 9.40 -0.18 -11.46
N GLY A 54 9.57 0.72 -12.43
CA GLY A 54 9.81 2.14 -12.17
C GLY A 54 8.61 2.83 -11.52
N GLN A 55 7.38 2.52 -11.92
CA GLN A 55 6.17 3.02 -11.27
C GLN A 55 6.01 2.45 -9.86
N LYS A 56 6.26 1.15 -9.67
CA LYS A 56 6.24 0.50 -8.35
C LYS A 56 7.24 1.17 -7.38
N LYS A 57 8.48 1.42 -7.83
CA LYS A 57 9.49 2.14 -7.03
C LYS A 57 9.08 3.57 -6.65
N LYS A 58 8.50 4.33 -7.59
CA LYS A 58 7.98 5.68 -7.32
C LYS A 58 6.85 5.65 -6.30
N LEU A 59 5.98 4.64 -6.37
CA LEU A 59 4.89 4.45 -5.40
C LEU A 59 5.42 4.20 -4.00
N PHE A 60 6.36 3.26 -3.85
CA PHE A 60 6.95 2.93 -2.56
C PHE A 60 7.57 4.17 -1.91
N LYS A 61 8.40 4.90 -2.67
CA LYS A 61 8.99 6.16 -2.22
C LYS A 61 7.92 7.17 -1.77
N ALA A 62 6.89 7.40 -2.58
CA ALA A 62 5.84 8.37 -2.26
C ALA A 62 5.03 7.99 -1.01
N ILE A 63 4.78 6.70 -0.78
CA ILE A 63 4.08 6.22 0.42
C ILE A 63 4.96 6.44 1.66
N THR A 64 6.20 5.98 1.62
CA THR A 64 7.16 6.12 2.74
C THR A 64 7.40 7.59 3.08
N GLU A 65 7.66 8.45 2.10
CA GLU A 65 7.82 9.91 2.31
C GLU A 65 6.54 10.55 2.86
N GLY A 66 5.38 10.10 2.38
CA GLY A 66 4.09 10.59 2.85
C GLY A 66 3.85 10.27 4.33
N LEU A 67 4.08 9.03 4.74
CA LEU A 67 3.93 8.58 6.13
C LEU A 67 4.99 9.21 7.05
N GLY A 68 6.22 9.38 6.56
CA GLY A 68 7.27 10.09 7.29
C GLY A 68 6.99 11.59 7.48
N LYS A 69 6.32 12.24 6.53
CA LYS A 69 5.90 13.64 6.68
C LYS A 69 4.72 13.79 7.65
N ALA A 70 3.73 12.90 7.55
CA ALA A 70 2.59 12.84 8.45
C ALA A 70 1.97 11.43 8.35
N PRO A 71 1.94 10.65 9.45
CA PRO A 71 2.03 11.13 10.84
C PRO A 71 3.46 11.19 11.44
N GLY A 72 4.52 10.84 10.71
CA GLY A 72 5.89 10.83 11.26
C GLY A 72 6.51 9.45 11.38
N ILE A 73 6.00 8.45 10.64
CA ILE A 73 6.48 7.06 10.70
C ILE A 73 7.89 6.99 10.12
N ARG A 74 8.80 6.30 10.82
CA ARG A 74 10.17 6.07 10.33
C ARG A 74 10.12 5.22 9.05
N PRO A 75 11.02 5.44 8.07
CA PRO A 75 11.01 4.65 6.84
C PRO A 75 11.23 3.15 7.08
N GLU A 76 11.97 2.77 8.13
CA GLU A 76 12.17 1.39 8.57
C GLU A 76 10.86 0.71 8.99
N ASP A 77 9.92 1.50 9.53
CA ASP A 77 8.61 1.07 10.02
C ASP A 77 7.53 1.13 8.93
N VAL A 78 7.91 1.21 7.65
CA VAL A 78 6.98 1.15 6.53
C VAL A 78 7.23 -0.11 5.71
N PHE A 79 6.32 -1.08 5.84
CA PHE A 79 6.32 -2.28 5.02
C PHE A 79 5.26 -2.16 3.92
N ILE A 80 5.61 -2.42 2.66
CA ILE A 80 4.67 -2.32 1.55
C ILE A 80 4.70 -3.61 0.73
N ASN A 81 3.53 -4.23 0.49
CA ASN A 81 3.38 -5.28 -0.50
C ASN A 81 2.32 -4.90 -1.55
N LEU A 82 2.49 -5.43 -2.76
CA LEU A 82 1.58 -5.24 -3.88
C LEU A 82 0.99 -6.58 -4.29
N VAL A 83 -0.32 -6.62 -4.49
CA VAL A 83 -1.05 -7.76 -5.03
C VAL A 83 -1.58 -7.34 -6.40
N ASP A 84 -0.91 -7.80 -7.46
CA ASP A 84 -1.35 -7.60 -8.84
C ASP A 84 -2.60 -8.49 -9.09
N VAL A 85 -3.66 -7.89 -9.62
CA VAL A 85 -4.85 -8.61 -10.07
C VAL A 85 -5.21 -8.23 -11.50
N ARG A 86 -5.91 -9.13 -12.20
CA ARG A 86 -6.47 -8.86 -13.52
C ARG A 86 -7.60 -7.84 -13.42
N PHE A 87 -7.79 -7.08 -14.49
CA PHE A 87 -8.85 -6.08 -14.62
C PHE A 87 -10.26 -6.66 -14.36
N GLU A 88 -10.51 -7.87 -14.85
CA GLU A 88 -11.78 -8.60 -14.70
C GLU A 88 -12.16 -8.92 -13.24
N ASN A 89 -11.21 -8.83 -12.29
CA ASN A 89 -11.44 -9.17 -10.89
C ASN A 89 -12.01 -8.02 -10.04
N TRP A 90 -12.31 -6.87 -10.63
CA TRP A 90 -12.86 -5.72 -9.92
C TRP A 90 -14.35 -5.51 -10.18
N SER A 91 -15.12 -5.43 -9.10
CA SER A 91 -16.42 -4.76 -9.08
C SER A 91 -16.37 -3.67 -8.00
N VAL A 92 -16.68 -2.43 -8.39
CA VAL A 92 -16.60 -1.23 -7.53
C VAL A 92 -17.98 -0.71 -7.12
N GLY A 93 -18.98 -1.60 -7.16
CA GLY A 93 -20.40 -1.28 -7.01
C GLY A 93 -21.11 -1.33 -8.37
N ILE A 94 -22.32 -1.89 -8.38
CA ILE A 94 -23.07 -2.41 -9.53
C ILE A 94 -22.52 -3.77 -9.97
N SER A 95 -23.42 -4.74 -10.19
CA SER A 95 -23.19 -6.18 -10.33
C SER A 95 -22.38 -6.63 -11.56
N GLU A 96 -21.70 -5.70 -12.25
CA GLU A 96 -20.89 -5.96 -13.43
C GLU A 96 -19.42 -5.60 -13.15
N ALA A 97 -18.49 -6.38 -13.71
CA ALA A 97 -17.07 -6.08 -13.62
C ALA A 97 -16.75 -4.91 -14.56
N LEU A 98 -16.48 -3.73 -13.99
CA LEU A 98 -16.36 -2.47 -14.73
C LEU A 98 -15.24 -2.46 -15.79
N TYR A 99 -14.26 -3.37 -15.65
CA TYR A 99 -13.10 -3.46 -16.54
C TYR A 99 -13.03 -4.80 -17.31
N ALA A 100 -14.11 -5.60 -17.31
CA ALA A 100 -14.22 -6.78 -18.15
C ALA A 100 -14.84 -6.41 -19.51
N SER A 101 -14.04 -5.83 -20.39
CA SER A 101 -14.40 -5.64 -21.81
C SER A 101 -13.17 -5.73 -22.69
#